data_AF-A0ABD2PE98-F1
#
_entry.id   AF-A0ABD2PE98-F1
#
_cell.length_a   1.000
_cell.length_b   1.000
_cell.length_c   1.000
_cell.angle_alpha   90.00
_cell.angle_beta   90.00
_cell.angle_gamma   90.00
#
_symmetry.space_group_name_H-M   'P 1'
#
loop_
_entity.id
_entity.type
_entity.pdbx_description
1 polymer ?
#
loop_
_entity_poly.entity_id
_entity_poly.type
_entity_poly.pdbx_seq_one_letter_code
_entity_poly.pdbx_strand_id
1 'polypeptide(L)'
;MEKFAKTMFMAIPSVCNEIENLPAFLRECREYKLTIPTYGAIFISQDNSHVLMMKRYSGNWSFPRGKMESGENPEECAVREVFEEVGLDISNLIKSDGYSENKREEKYSTLGIMNVS
;
A
#
# COMPACT_ATOMS: atom_id res chain seq x y z
N MET A 1 17.55 -6.08 2.00
CA MET A 1 17.11 -5.08 2.99
C MET A 1 17.93 -5.16 4.27
N GLU A 2 18.00 -6.30 4.97
CA GLU A 2 18.76 -6.44 6.23
C GLU A 2 20.26 -6.12 6.11
N LYS A 3 20.94 -6.63 5.07
CA LYS A 3 22.35 -6.29 4.81
C LYS A 3 22.57 -4.78 4.61
N PHE A 4 21.66 -4.13 3.88
CA PHE A 4 21.68 -2.68 3.67
C PHE A 4 21.44 -1.92 4.99
N ALA A 5 20.43 -2.31 5.76
CA ALA A 5 20.14 -1.73 7.06
C ALA A 5 21.36 -1.84 7.98
N LYS A 6 21.97 -3.03 8.07
CA LYS A 6 23.18 -3.26 8.87
C LYS A 6 24.34 -2.34 8.43
N THR A 7 24.58 -2.22 7.13
CA THR A 7 25.62 -1.31 6.61
C THR A 7 25.32 0.15 6.95
N MET A 8 24.07 0.59 6.81
CA MET A 8 23.66 1.96 7.10
C MET A 8 23.77 2.31 8.58
N PHE A 9 23.29 1.43 9.47
CA PHE A 9 23.38 1.64 10.92
C PHE A 9 24.84 1.64 11.42
N MET A 10 25.70 0.76 10.89
CA MET A 10 27.13 0.76 11.21
C MET A 10 27.86 2.02 10.75
N ALA A 11 27.37 2.68 9.69
CA ALA A 11 27.96 3.91 9.17
C ALA A 11 27.58 5.16 9.98
N ILE A 12 26.54 5.08 10.83
CA ILE A 12 26.03 6.21 11.61
C ILE A 12 25.95 5.81 13.11
N PRO A 13 27.05 5.98 13.87
CA PRO A 13 27.16 5.50 15.24
C PRO A 13 26.07 6.00 16.20
N SER A 14 25.56 7.21 16.01
CA SER A 14 24.50 7.79 16.83
C SER A 14 23.17 7.05 16.73
N VAL A 15 22.85 6.52 15.55
CA VAL A 15 21.63 5.74 15.31
C VAL A 15 21.79 4.30 15.81
N CYS A 16 23.02 3.79 15.78
CA CYS A 16 23.35 2.43 16.19
C CYS A 16 23.18 2.18 17.70
N ASN A 17 23.32 3.23 18.53
CA ASN A 17 23.19 3.13 19.99
C ASN A 17 21.75 2.87 20.46
N GLU A 18 20.74 3.14 19.63
CA GLU A 18 19.33 2.97 19.98
C GLU A 18 18.78 1.59 19.59
N ILE A 19 19.52 0.81 18.78
CA ILE A 19 19.06 -0.48 18.23
C ILE A 19 19.98 -1.60 18.70
N GLU A 20 19.66 -2.16 19.87
CA GLU A 20 20.41 -3.29 20.45
C GLU A 20 20.29 -4.58 19.61
N ASN A 21 19.13 -4.82 18.99
CA ASN A 21 18.84 -6.04 18.24
C ASN A 21 18.15 -5.74 16.90
N LEU A 22 18.97 -5.55 15.85
CA LEU A 22 18.48 -5.21 14.51
C LEU A 22 17.50 -6.25 13.92
N PRO A 23 17.73 -7.58 14.00
CA PRO A 23 16.73 -8.56 13.54
C PRO A 23 15.38 -8.44 14.25
N ALA A 24 15.37 -8.24 15.57
CA ALA A 24 14.14 -8.08 16.34
C ALA A 24 13.41 -6.79 15.95
N PHE A 25 14.13 -5.68 15.85
CA PHE A 25 13.58 -4.39 15.40
C PHE A 25 12.99 -4.46 13.99
N LEU A 26 13.69 -5.09 13.04
CA LEU A 26 13.18 -5.27 11.68
C LEU A 26 11.93 -6.15 11.63
N ARG A 27 11.82 -7.14 12.52
CA ARG A 27 10.62 -7.97 12.67
C ARG A 27 9.46 -7.13 13.20
N GLU A 28 9.68 -6.34 14.25
CA GLU A 28 8.67 -5.45 14.82
C GLU A 28 8.17 -4.43 13.77
N CYS A 29 9.09 -3.81 13.02
CA CYS A 29 8.73 -2.93 11.90
C CYS A 29 7.85 -3.63 10.85
N ARG A 30 8.12 -4.91 10.57
CA ARG A 30 7.32 -5.70 9.62
C ARG A 30 5.94 -5.99 10.19
N GLU A 31 5.85 -6.37 11.45
CA GLU A 31 4.58 -6.66 12.14
C GLU A 31 3.70 -5.42 12.21
N TYR A 32 4.28 -4.27 12.58
CA TYR A 32 3.59 -2.98 12.53
C TYR A 32 3.08 -2.65 11.12
N LYS A 33 3.90 -2.84 10.09
CA LYS A 33 3.47 -2.60 8.70
C LYS A 33 2.27 -3.48 8.25
N LEU A 34 1.98 -4.58 8.93
CA LEU A 34 0.81 -5.42 8.63
C LEU A 34 -0.48 -4.88 9.23
N THR A 35 -0.42 -3.95 10.19
CA THR A 35 -1.60 -3.37 10.85
C THR A 35 -2.11 -2.11 10.16
N ILE A 36 -1.31 -1.51 9.27
CA ILE A 36 -1.68 -0.28 8.56
C ILE A 36 -2.69 -0.63 7.46
N PRO A 37 -3.86 0.05 7.41
CA PRO A 37 -4.84 -0.16 6.36
C PRO A 37 -4.27 0.21 5.00
N THR A 38 -4.80 -0.43 3.96
CA THR A 38 -4.38 -0.16 2.58
C THR A 38 -5.53 0.26 1.71
N TYR A 39 -5.33 1.28 0.88
CA TYR A 39 -6.33 1.80 -0.03
C TYR A 39 -5.79 1.88 -1.45
N GLY A 40 -6.67 1.89 -2.44
CA GLY A 40 -6.29 1.75 -3.85
C GLY A 40 -7.49 1.87 -4.78
N ALA A 41 -7.43 1.20 -5.93
CA ALA A 41 -8.53 1.20 -6.89
C ALA A 41 -8.59 -0.10 -7.71
N ILE A 42 -9.81 -0.50 -8.08
CA ILE A 42 -10.06 -1.49 -9.12
C ILE A 42 -10.55 -0.76 -10.36
N PHE A 43 -9.80 -0.90 -11.44
CA PHE A 43 -10.17 -0.40 -12.76
C PHE A 43 -10.84 -1.52 -13.54
N ILE A 44 -12.03 -1.26 -14.05
CA ILE A 44 -12.79 -2.18 -14.88
C ILE A 44 -12.95 -1.54 -16.27
N SER A 45 -12.79 -2.33 -17.34
CA SER A 45 -13.07 -1.87 -18.69
C SER A 45 -14.55 -1.48 -18.85
N GLN A 46 -14.85 -0.58 -19.79
CA GLN A 46 -16.21 -0.06 -20.01
C GLN A 46 -17.26 -1.16 -20.28
N ASP A 47 -16.85 -2.25 -20.91
CA ASP A 47 -17.68 -3.42 -21.22
C ASP A 47 -17.69 -4.47 -20.09
N ASN A 48 -17.06 -4.18 -18.95
CA ASN A 48 -16.90 -5.05 -17.79
C ASN A 48 -16.18 -6.39 -18.06
N SER A 49 -15.41 -6.49 -19.14
CA SER A 49 -14.75 -7.74 -19.52
C SER A 49 -13.32 -7.88 -18.98
N HIS A 50 -12.68 -6.78 -18.59
CA HIS A 50 -11.29 -6.77 -18.12
C HIS A 50 -11.09 -5.93 -16.87
N VAL A 51 -10.03 -6.22 -16.12
CA VAL A 51 -9.58 -5.44 -14.97
C VAL A 51 -8.09 -5.12 -15.06
N LEU A 52 -7.69 -3.95 -14.55
CA LEU A 52 -6.27 -3.60 -14.44
C LEU A 52 -5.64 -4.26 -13.21
N MET A 53 -4.51 -4.92 -13.41
CA MET A 53 -3.71 -5.50 -12.34
C MET A 53 -2.22 -5.24 -12.57
N MET A 54 -1.46 -5.23 -11.49
CA MET A 54 -0.01 -5.11 -11.51
C MET A 54 0.61 -6.44 -11.14
N LYS A 55 1.70 -6.80 -11.82
CA LYS A 55 2.50 -7.97 -11.47
C LYS A 55 3.60 -7.57 -10.49
N ARG A 56 3.53 -8.07 -9.26
CA ARG A 56 4.59 -7.88 -8.25
C ARG A 56 5.82 -8.71 -8.67
N TYR A 57 7.01 -8.31 -8.20
CA TYR A 57 8.24 -9.08 -8.42
C TYR A 57 8.17 -10.53 -7.92
N SER A 58 7.30 -10.81 -6.94
CA SER A 58 7.03 -12.17 -6.45
C SER A 58 6.28 -13.04 -7.45
N GLY A 59 5.83 -12.50 -8.59
CA GLY A 59 5.03 -13.18 -9.60
C GLY A 59 3.52 -13.09 -9.38
N ASN A 60 3.08 -12.62 -8.21
CA ASN A 60 1.67 -12.47 -7.88
C ASN A 60 1.08 -11.21 -8.53
N TRP A 61 -0.18 -11.29 -8.94
CA TRP A 61 -0.95 -10.14 -9.41
C TRP A 61 -1.68 -9.47 -8.26
N SER A 62 -1.76 -8.14 -8.29
CA SER A 62 -2.51 -7.35 -7.31
C SER A 62 -3.07 -6.08 -7.94
N PHE A 63 -4.17 -5.58 -7.39
CA PHE A 63 -4.67 -4.24 -7.70
C PHE A 63 -3.70 -3.16 -7.20
N PRO A 64 -3.68 -1.97 -7.84
CA PRO A 64 -2.96 -0.81 -7.33
C PRO A 64 -3.52 -0.40 -5.98
N ARG A 65 -2.65 -0.42 -4.97
CA ARG A 65 -2.94 -0.11 -3.58
C ARG A 65 -1.65 0.00 -2.78
N GLY A 66 -1.70 0.80 -1.73
CA GLY A 66 -0.68 0.79 -0.69
C GLY A 66 -1.21 1.34 0.62
N LYS A 67 -0.30 1.76 1.50
CA LYS A 67 -0.61 1.96 2.93
C LYS A 67 -1.02 3.40 3.18
N MET A 68 -2.02 3.59 4.04
CA MET A 68 -2.42 4.91 4.49
C MET A 68 -1.29 5.57 5.29
N GLU A 69 -1.02 6.83 4.97
CA GLU A 69 -0.09 7.66 5.73
C GLU A 69 -0.79 8.36 6.91
N SER A 70 0.00 8.94 7.82
CA SER A 70 -0.55 9.61 9.00
C SER A 70 -1.28 10.88 8.59
N GLY A 71 -2.55 10.99 9.00
CA GLY A 71 -3.40 12.16 8.71
C GLY A 71 -4.06 12.11 7.33
N GLU A 72 -3.80 11.08 6.54
CA GLU A 72 -4.41 10.86 5.22
C GLU A 72 -5.80 10.24 5.37
N ASN A 73 -6.78 10.68 4.58
CA ASN A 73 -8.07 9.98 4.49
C ASN A 73 -8.01 8.82 3.46
N PRO A 74 -8.96 7.87 3.49
CA PRO A 74 -8.92 6.71 2.59
C PRO A 74 -8.86 7.07 1.10
N GLU A 75 -9.56 8.13 0.69
CA GLU A 75 -9.63 8.61 -0.69
C GLU A 75 -8.30 9.21 -1.15
N GLU A 76 -7.70 10.06 -0.34
CA GLU A 76 -6.37 10.63 -0.56
C GLU A 76 -5.32 9.52 -0.72
N CYS A 77 -5.36 8.51 0.16
CA CYS A 77 -4.49 7.35 0.09
C CYS A 77 -4.65 6.59 -1.23
N ALA A 78 -5.89 6.30 -1.63
CA ALA A 78 -6.17 5.62 -2.89
C ALA A 78 -5.64 6.41 -4.09
N VAL A 79 -5.89 7.73 -4.15
CA VAL A 79 -5.43 8.61 -5.23
C VAL A 79 -3.91 8.61 -5.31
N ARG A 80 -3.22 8.81 -4.18
CA ARG A 80 -1.76 8.84 -4.11
C ARG A 80 -1.15 7.51 -4.55
N GLU A 81 -1.59 6.39 -3.97
CA GLU A 81 -1.02 5.07 -4.26
C GLU A 81 -1.22 4.64 -5.71
N VAL A 82 -2.40 4.92 -6.28
CA VAL A 82 -2.68 4.65 -7.70
C VAL A 82 -1.77 5.49 -8.60
N PHE A 83 -1.54 6.75 -8.26
CA PHE A 83 -0.63 7.61 -9.00
C PHE A 83 0.82 7.13 -8.89
N GLU A 84 1.28 6.72 -7.70
CA GLU A 84 2.63 6.18 -7.48
C GLU A 84 2.88 4.88 -8.24
N GLU A 85 1.93 3.95 -8.24
CA GLU A 85 2.13 2.61 -8.82
C GLU A 85 1.81 2.54 -10.32
N VAL A 86 0.91 3.40 -10.82
CA VAL A 86 0.37 3.31 -12.20
C VAL A 86 0.42 4.63 -12.97
N GLY A 87 0.67 5.76 -12.30
CA GLY A 87 0.76 7.09 -12.93
C GLY A 87 -0.59 7.71 -13.33
N LEU A 88 -1.70 7.17 -12.82
CA LEU A 88 -3.05 7.66 -13.12
C LEU A 88 -3.58 8.55 -12.01
N ASP A 89 -4.03 9.76 -12.36
CA ASP A 89 -4.74 10.64 -11.44
C ASP A 89 -6.25 10.32 -11.45
N ILE A 90 -6.74 9.83 -10.32
CA ILE A 90 -8.13 9.42 -10.10
C ILE A 90 -8.88 10.36 -9.14
N SER A 91 -8.31 11.52 -8.80
CA SER A 91 -8.88 12.50 -7.85
C SER A 91 -10.31 12.90 -8.20
N ASN A 92 -10.64 13.02 -9.49
CA ASN A 92 -11.98 13.37 -9.98
C ASN A 92 -12.91 12.17 -10.20
N LEU A 93 -12.41 10.95 -10.03
CA LEU A 93 -13.13 9.70 -10.32
C LEU A 93 -13.57 8.97 -9.05
N ILE A 94 -12.90 9.23 -7.92
CA ILE A 94 -13.25 8.64 -6.64
C ILE A 94 -14.54 9.26 -6.10
N LYS A 95 -15.53 8.43 -5.79
CA LYS A 95 -16.80 8.86 -5.20
C LYS A 95 -17.02 8.20 -3.86
N SER A 96 -17.55 8.97 -2.92
CA SER A 96 -17.78 8.53 -1.54
C SER A 96 -18.91 7.50 -1.37
N ASP A 97 -19.61 7.15 -2.45
CA ASP A 97 -20.74 6.21 -2.46
C ASP A 97 -20.40 4.83 -3.06
N GLY A 98 -19.23 4.68 -3.69
CA GLY A 98 -18.77 3.46 -4.38
C GLY A 98 -17.97 2.48 -3.53
N TYR A 99 -18.13 2.50 -2.21
CA TYR A 99 -17.32 1.70 -1.28
C TYR A 99 -17.81 0.26 -1.11
N SER A 100 -16.87 -0.69 -1.17
CA SER A 100 -17.10 -2.06 -0.71
C SER A 100 -15.97 -2.51 0.21
N GLU A 101 -16.19 -2.36 1.52
CA GLU A 101 -15.29 -2.92 2.52
C GLU A 101 -15.50 -4.43 2.63
N ASN A 102 -14.53 -5.23 2.17
CA ASN A 102 -14.50 -6.67 2.48
C ASN A 102 -13.55 -6.92 3.65
N LYS A 103 -14.11 -7.12 4.85
CA LYS A 103 -13.39 -7.65 6.02
C LYS A 103 -13.36 -9.18 5.94
N ARG A 104 -12.24 -9.77 5.49
CA ARG A 104 -11.95 -11.18 5.74
C ARG A 104 -10.84 -11.26 6.79
N GLU A 105 -11.15 -11.94 7.90
CA GLU A 105 -10.25 -12.33 9.01
C GLU A 105 -9.04 -11.39 9.21
N GLU A 106 -9.25 -10.34 10.00
CA GLU A 106 -8.23 -9.46 10.62
C GLU A 106 -7.21 -8.73 9.73
N LYS A 107 -7.33 -8.68 8.38
CA LYS A 107 -6.45 -7.85 7.54
C LYS A 107 -7.19 -7.05 6.45
N TYR A 108 -6.85 -5.76 6.37
CA TYR A 108 -7.68 -4.65 5.87
C TYR A 108 -8.09 -4.63 4.39
N SER A 109 -9.16 -3.84 4.21
CA SER A 109 -10.14 -3.69 3.15
C SER A 109 -9.65 -2.97 1.89
N THR A 110 -10.06 -3.45 0.72
CA THR A 110 -10.00 -2.72 -0.57
C THR A 110 -10.94 -1.51 -0.54
N LEU A 111 -10.52 -0.36 -1.05
CA LEU A 111 -11.36 0.83 -1.27
C LEU A 111 -11.40 1.11 -2.77
N GLY A 112 -12.58 1.46 -3.29
CA GLY A 112 -12.80 1.96 -4.66
C GLY A 112 -12.91 0.90 -5.78
N ILE A 113 -14.13 0.63 -6.24
CA ILE A 113 -14.36 0.12 -7.62
C ILE A 113 -14.61 1.36 -8.48
N MET A 114 -13.73 1.67 -9.42
CA MET A 114 -13.92 2.78 -10.35
C MET A 114 -14.08 2.24 -11.76
N ASN A 115 -15.28 2.45 -12.31
CA ASN A 115 -15.50 2.36 -13.74
C ASN A 115 -14.88 3.61 -14.37
N VAL A 116 -13.75 3.44 -15.05
CA VAL A 116 -13.13 4.53 -15.81
C VAL A 116 -13.85 4.63 -17.15
N SER A 117 -14.60 5.72 -17.32
CA SER A 117 -15.25 6.12 -18.56
C SER A 117 -14.25 6.69 -19.55
#